data_AF-R6QGX8-F1
#
_entry.id   AF-R6QGX8-F1
#
_cell.length_a   1.000
_cell.length_b   1.000
_cell.length_c   1.000
_cell.angle_alpha   90.00
_cell.angle_beta   90.00
_cell.angle_gamma   90.00
#
_symmetry.space_group_name_H-M   'P 1'
#
loop_
_entity.id
_entity.type
_entity.pdbx_description
1 polymer ?
#
loop_
_entity_poly.entity_id
_entity_poly.type
_entity_poly.pdbx_seq_one_letter_code
_entity_poly.pdbx_strand_id
1 'polypeptide(L)'
;MFRVKLADQEKWNADASMNENTYKNTVVWNGHKDDVDVTVERNKSYLEKKGEQLKKSEDQYLEEVFYQVKINPDGKDLISTADQITLKDTFTTSQGATAVLQDVHLYKEDGTTLADEDIRGLTTKTDESGSECKYTIELTVPDDQTYVFSYKYKIDTSNLTPQQKENVKLNNKAKLFGKETKSDEIQYHAQDISAGAYSNGQLLLHKVQKNLESQDVAGAEFTLSKLDSNGWTIRKDNLVTDQTGEIHFAKAAATESTNSAPVEYDTLYKLVEIKAPDGYLLKENTSYFIMLKPGQTELNAYQAATQNAGSVTPPKQEDVTFATYGKTTVLQVENSKLELTVRKVWKNADGTIMSEDQKNEQSEIKVDVFKKGDNKAFDTVALNNDNGWTAQVNLTKCKDLKSNTKFEAKEQDGNNYIISYMDGFGVEHSANDAYQSGDTIVVVNQLKPTELSVVKKWNGQDGSVLPSDKEPDSIQLKLFKVESTGGKTLVQVDGNDTVTMTKTRSWKYTFTNLDPTAHYVVEEASVSGYTVSYIYPDGTDGTTGTLPGGTVIITNTEASTYELPSTGSPGGTVPYTAGGAAIALAAVLCGYNSRRKRKRGEE
;
A
#
# COMPACT_ATOMS: atom_id res chain seq x y z
N MET A 1 -41.72 -25.34 3.09
CA MET A 1 -40.32 -25.13 3.53
C MET A 1 -39.78 -23.94 2.74
N PHE A 2 -39.61 -22.79 3.39
CA PHE A 2 -39.03 -21.61 2.74
C PHE A 2 -37.53 -21.85 2.57
N ARG A 3 -37.01 -21.69 1.35
CA ARG A 3 -35.57 -21.75 1.07
C ARG A 3 -35.06 -20.31 1.03
N VAL A 4 -34.08 -20.01 1.87
CA VAL A 4 -33.43 -18.69 1.90
C VAL A 4 -32.23 -18.73 0.96
N LYS A 5 -32.03 -17.66 0.20
CA LYS A 5 -30.87 -17.45 -0.69
C LYS A 5 -30.23 -16.12 -0.31
N LEU A 6 -28.90 -16.02 -0.43
CA LEU A 6 -28.20 -14.75 -0.27
C LEU A 6 -28.64 -13.79 -1.39
N ALA A 7 -29.08 -12.59 -1.02
CA ALA A 7 -29.54 -11.57 -1.96
C ALA A 7 -28.40 -11.05 -2.87
N ASP A 8 -27.16 -11.21 -2.43
CA ASP A 8 -25.92 -10.70 -2.99
C ASP A 8 -24.92 -11.84 -3.24
N GLN A 9 -25.41 -13.04 -3.59
CA GLN A 9 -24.57 -14.20 -3.87
C GLN A 9 -23.47 -13.91 -4.91
N GLU A 10 -23.77 -13.08 -5.92
CA GLU A 10 -22.79 -12.66 -6.93
C GLU A 10 -21.60 -11.92 -6.29
N LYS A 11 -21.84 -11.07 -5.28
CA LYS A 11 -20.78 -10.37 -4.55
C LYS A 11 -19.90 -11.32 -3.76
N TRP A 12 -20.51 -12.30 -3.07
CA TRP A 12 -19.73 -13.35 -2.42
C TRP A 12 -18.86 -14.10 -3.42
N ASN A 13 -19.41 -14.49 -4.57
CA ASN A 13 -18.63 -15.24 -5.57
C ASN A 13 -17.52 -14.39 -6.20
N ALA A 14 -17.74 -13.08 -6.34
CA ALA A 14 -16.81 -12.14 -6.95
C ALA A 14 -15.66 -11.71 -6.00
N ASP A 15 -15.84 -11.84 -4.68
CA ASP A 15 -14.88 -11.34 -3.70
C ASP A 15 -14.71 -12.35 -2.54
N ALA A 16 -13.59 -13.06 -2.56
CA ALA A 16 -13.15 -13.98 -1.51
C ALA A 16 -12.85 -13.29 -0.17
N SER A 17 -12.55 -11.98 -0.20
CA SER A 17 -12.24 -11.18 0.98
C SER A 17 -13.45 -10.89 1.86
N MET A 18 -14.65 -10.97 1.28
CA MET A 18 -15.91 -11.01 2.03
C MET A 18 -15.94 -12.28 2.88
N ASN A 19 -15.54 -12.14 4.15
CA ASN A 19 -15.41 -13.22 5.10
C ASN A 19 -16.63 -13.36 6.01
N GLU A 20 -17.36 -12.27 6.25
CA GLU A 20 -18.64 -12.24 6.95
C GLU A 20 -19.57 -11.15 6.39
N ASN A 21 -20.88 -11.38 6.44
CA ASN A 21 -21.89 -10.33 6.22
C ASN A 21 -23.13 -10.60 7.07
N THR A 22 -23.77 -9.53 7.57
CA THR A 22 -24.99 -9.62 8.37
C THR A 22 -26.20 -9.21 7.55
N TYR A 23 -27.18 -10.11 7.48
CA TYR A 23 -28.44 -9.91 6.78
C TYR A 23 -29.56 -9.67 7.78
N LYS A 24 -30.24 -8.54 7.62
CA LYS A 24 -31.46 -8.24 8.37
C LYS A 24 -32.66 -8.77 7.61
N ASN A 25 -33.42 -9.66 8.24
CA ASN A 25 -34.70 -10.12 7.73
C ASN A 25 -35.83 -9.47 8.55
N THR A 26 -36.69 -8.72 7.86
CA THR A 26 -37.80 -8.00 8.45
C THR A 26 -39.11 -8.72 8.16
N VAL A 27 -39.92 -8.98 9.18
CA VAL A 27 -41.30 -9.46 9.04
C VAL A 27 -42.26 -8.34 9.42
N VAL A 28 -43.25 -8.08 8.56
CA VAL A 28 -44.35 -7.15 8.83
C VAL A 28 -45.68 -7.89 8.77
N TRP A 29 -46.47 -7.82 9.84
CA TRP A 29 -47.83 -8.38 9.88
C TRP A 29 -48.77 -7.47 10.67
N ASN A 30 -49.89 -7.07 10.06
CA ASN A 30 -50.95 -6.25 10.68
C ASN A 30 -50.44 -4.98 11.39
N GLY A 31 -49.43 -4.31 10.84
CA GLY A 31 -48.83 -3.09 11.43
C GLY A 31 -47.81 -3.37 12.54
N HIS A 32 -47.50 -4.63 12.84
CA HIS A 32 -46.35 -5.02 13.66
C HIS A 32 -45.16 -5.35 12.77
N LYS A 33 -43.98 -4.89 13.18
CA LYS A 33 -42.71 -5.12 12.52
C LYS A 33 -41.76 -5.79 13.51
N ASP A 34 -41.10 -6.84 13.08
CA ASP A 34 -40.02 -7.50 13.82
C ASP A 34 -38.84 -7.78 12.88
N ASP A 35 -37.63 -7.74 13.41
CA ASP A 35 -36.38 -7.86 12.64
C ASP A 35 -35.50 -8.94 13.27
N VAL A 36 -34.89 -9.82 12.45
CA VAL A 36 -33.87 -10.78 12.87
C VAL A 36 -32.61 -10.59 12.04
N ASP A 37 -31.47 -10.52 12.71
CA ASP A 37 -30.17 -10.45 12.06
C ASP A 37 -29.55 -11.86 11.95
N VAL A 38 -29.03 -12.18 10.77
CA VAL A 38 -28.34 -13.44 10.48
C VAL A 38 -26.97 -13.11 9.92
N THR A 39 -25.91 -13.48 10.64
CA THR A 39 -24.53 -13.36 10.15
C THR A 39 -24.15 -14.64 9.41
N VAL A 40 -23.64 -14.47 8.18
CA VAL A 40 -23.11 -15.55 7.36
C VAL A 40 -21.60 -15.39 7.34
N GLU A 41 -20.88 -16.44 7.70
CA GLU A 41 -19.42 -16.48 7.69
C GLU A 41 -18.91 -17.46 6.63
N ARG A 42 -17.93 -17.05 5.84
CA ARG A 42 -17.20 -17.92 4.93
C ARG A 42 -16.11 -18.67 5.69
N ASN A 43 -16.27 -19.98 5.80
CA ASN A 43 -15.31 -20.87 6.44
C ASN A 43 -14.44 -21.62 5.40
N LYS A 44 -13.89 -20.88 4.44
CA LYS A 44 -12.93 -21.41 3.45
C LYS A 44 -11.57 -20.74 3.68
N SER A 45 -10.52 -21.55 3.76
CA SER A 45 -9.13 -21.07 3.69
C SER A 45 -8.65 -21.16 2.25
N TYR A 46 -7.79 -20.22 1.86
CA TYR A 46 -7.08 -20.22 0.58
C TYR A 46 -5.58 -20.45 0.77
N LEU A 47 -5.20 -20.95 1.94
CA LEU A 47 -3.82 -21.19 2.36
C LEU A 47 -3.66 -22.59 2.94
N GLU A 48 -2.55 -23.23 2.56
CA GLU A 48 -2.01 -24.42 3.23
C GLU A 48 -0.61 -24.10 3.74
N LYS A 49 -0.33 -24.34 5.01
CA LYS A 49 0.96 -24.04 5.61
C LYS A 49 1.54 -25.26 6.30
N LYS A 50 2.85 -25.44 6.17
CA LYS A 50 3.64 -26.42 6.93
C LYS A 50 4.96 -25.81 7.35
N GLY A 51 5.57 -26.37 8.39
CA GLY A 51 6.92 -26.04 8.79
C GLY A 51 7.57 -27.16 9.59
N GLU A 52 8.89 -27.21 9.55
CA GLU A 52 9.69 -28.18 10.29
C GLU A 52 11.08 -27.61 10.60
N GLN A 53 11.63 -27.97 11.76
CA GLN A 53 13.05 -27.72 12.03
C GLN A 53 13.89 -28.70 11.22
N LEU A 54 14.89 -28.19 10.49
CA LEU A 54 15.75 -29.01 9.67
C LEU A 54 16.67 -29.87 10.53
N LYS A 55 17.02 -31.05 10.01
CA LYS A 55 17.89 -32.02 10.68
C LYS A 55 19.08 -32.36 9.78
N LYS A 56 20.26 -32.48 10.38
CA LYS A 56 21.45 -33.06 9.76
C LYS A 56 21.41 -34.59 9.79
N SER A 57 20.88 -35.16 10.87
CA SER A 57 20.61 -36.59 11.06
C SER A 57 19.51 -36.78 12.11
N GLU A 58 19.08 -38.01 12.37
CA GLU A 58 17.89 -38.36 13.20
C GLU A 58 17.79 -37.56 14.52
N ASP A 59 18.93 -37.36 15.21
CA ASP A 59 19.04 -36.62 16.48
C ASP A 59 19.89 -35.33 16.42
N GLN A 60 20.31 -34.88 15.23
CA GLN A 60 21.09 -33.66 15.07
C GLN A 60 20.25 -32.62 14.35
N TYR A 61 19.77 -31.62 15.09
CA TYR A 61 18.98 -30.53 14.54
C TYR A 61 19.88 -29.40 14.06
N LEU A 62 19.44 -28.72 13.01
CA LEU A 62 20.05 -27.48 12.53
C LEU A 62 19.42 -26.28 13.25
N GLU A 63 20.09 -25.14 13.15
CA GLU A 63 19.54 -23.86 13.61
C GLU A 63 18.45 -23.31 12.66
N GLU A 64 18.23 -23.99 11.55
CA GLU A 64 17.29 -23.60 10.50
C GLU A 64 15.93 -24.26 10.66
N VAL A 65 14.88 -23.48 10.43
CA VAL A 65 13.49 -23.93 10.41
C VAL A 65 12.89 -23.55 9.08
N PHE A 66 12.43 -24.54 8.33
CA PHE A 66 11.83 -24.38 7.02
C PHE A 66 10.31 -24.20 7.13
N TYR A 67 9.77 -23.28 6.34
CA TYR A 67 8.34 -23.08 6.18
C TYR A 67 7.96 -23.07 4.71
N GLN A 68 6.75 -23.54 4.43
CA GLN A 68 6.13 -23.45 3.12
C GLN A 68 4.66 -23.07 3.26
N VAL A 69 4.21 -22.12 2.46
CA VAL A 69 2.82 -21.67 2.33
C VAL A 69 2.40 -21.87 0.88
N LYS A 70 1.40 -22.73 0.63
CA LYS A 70 0.70 -22.72 -0.65
C LYS A 70 -0.38 -21.66 -0.62
N ILE A 71 -0.38 -20.79 -1.63
CA ILE A 71 -1.29 -19.67 -1.78
C ILE A 71 -2.23 -20.00 -2.93
N ASN A 72 -3.54 -19.86 -2.70
CA ASN A 72 -4.59 -20.12 -3.67
C ASN A 72 -4.43 -21.50 -4.36
N PRO A 73 -4.49 -22.61 -3.59
CA PRO A 73 -4.24 -23.96 -4.12
C PRO A 73 -5.23 -24.41 -5.20
N ASP A 74 -6.36 -23.69 -5.36
CA ASP A 74 -7.35 -23.95 -6.41
C ASP A 74 -7.03 -23.20 -7.72
N GLY A 75 -6.05 -22.29 -7.75
CA GLY A 75 -5.73 -21.43 -8.90
C GLY A 75 -6.93 -20.62 -9.40
N LYS A 76 -7.73 -20.05 -8.48
CA LYS A 76 -8.94 -19.29 -8.82
C LYS A 76 -8.69 -17.81 -8.78
N ASP A 77 -9.42 -17.05 -9.59
CA ASP A 77 -9.63 -15.63 -9.36
C ASP A 77 -10.44 -15.47 -8.07
N LEU A 78 -9.76 -15.05 -6.99
CA LEU A 78 -10.34 -14.94 -5.65
C LEU A 78 -11.07 -13.61 -5.47
N ILE A 79 -10.57 -12.53 -6.05
CA ILE A 79 -11.16 -11.20 -6.05
C ILE A 79 -11.18 -10.69 -7.50
N SER A 80 -12.32 -10.83 -8.15
CA SER A 80 -12.53 -10.37 -9.54
C SER A 80 -12.27 -8.87 -9.77
N THR A 81 -12.19 -8.06 -8.70
CA THR A 81 -11.88 -6.63 -8.74
C THR A 81 -10.43 -6.30 -8.35
N ALA A 82 -9.65 -7.27 -7.88
CA ALA A 82 -8.27 -7.08 -7.43
C ALA A 82 -7.33 -8.11 -8.08
N ASP A 83 -6.34 -7.60 -8.81
CA ASP A 83 -5.28 -8.38 -9.44
C ASP A 83 -4.39 -9.17 -8.52
N GLN A 84 -4.39 -8.80 -7.26
CA GLN A 84 -3.35 -9.20 -6.35
C GLN A 84 -3.96 -9.52 -5.01
N ILE A 85 -3.41 -10.57 -4.44
CA ILE A 85 -3.75 -11.03 -3.12
C ILE A 85 -2.53 -10.85 -2.23
N THR A 86 -2.74 -10.23 -1.08
CA THR A 86 -1.68 -9.99 -0.10
C THR A 86 -1.78 -11.03 1.01
N LEU A 87 -0.77 -11.88 1.06
CA LEU A 87 -0.48 -12.79 2.15
C LEU A 87 0.26 -12.04 3.25
N LYS A 88 -0.18 -12.19 4.49
CA LYS A 88 0.59 -11.79 5.67
C LYS A 88 0.98 -13.01 6.48
N ASP A 89 2.27 -13.29 6.57
CA ASP A 89 2.82 -14.34 7.41
C ASP A 89 3.41 -13.75 8.69
N THR A 90 3.24 -14.41 9.81
CA THR A 90 3.64 -13.93 11.13
C THR A 90 4.29 -15.06 11.91
N PHE A 91 5.60 -14.93 12.10
CA PHE A 91 6.42 -15.83 12.88
C PHE A 91 6.66 -15.24 14.28
N THR A 92 6.56 -16.07 15.32
CA THR A 92 6.94 -15.69 16.69
C THR A 92 7.86 -16.72 17.32
N THR A 93 8.80 -16.24 18.14
CA THR A 93 9.70 -17.06 18.94
C THR A 93 9.70 -16.59 20.40
N SER A 94 10.24 -17.44 21.28
CA SER A 94 10.29 -17.23 22.73
C SER A 94 11.16 -16.03 23.11
N GLN A 95 10.88 -15.41 24.27
CA GLN A 95 11.62 -14.23 24.74
C GLN A 95 13.13 -14.46 24.73
N GLY A 96 13.87 -13.58 24.05
CA GLY A 96 15.32 -13.62 23.99
C GLY A 96 15.88 -14.51 22.88
N ALA A 97 15.08 -15.36 22.22
CA ALA A 97 15.47 -15.93 20.94
C ALA A 97 15.25 -14.92 19.82
N THR A 98 16.14 -14.90 18.85
CA THR A 98 15.98 -14.09 17.63
C THR A 98 15.99 -14.99 16.40
N ALA A 99 15.52 -14.47 15.28
CA ALA A 99 15.48 -15.18 14.01
C ALA A 99 15.97 -14.27 12.88
N VAL A 100 16.67 -14.87 11.92
CA VAL A 100 17.09 -14.25 10.67
C VAL A 100 16.41 -14.98 9.52
N LEU A 101 15.74 -14.24 8.64
CA LEU A 101 15.05 -14.79 7.48
C LEU A 101 16.05 -15.10 6.37
N GLN A 102 15.99 -16.30 5.78
CA GLN A 102 16.90 -16.79 4.75
C GLN A 102 16.15 -17.65 3.72
N ASP A 103 16.79 -17.90 2.57
CA ASP A 103 16.31 -18.82 1.52
C ASP A 103 14.84 -18.60 1.12
N VAL A 104 14.44 -17.35 0.92
CA VAL A 104 13.09 -16.97 0.51
C VAL A 104 12.90 -17.22 -0.98
N HIS A 105 11.86 -17.96 -1.35
CA HIS A 105 11.55 -18.31 -2.73
C HIS A 105 10.04 -18.34 -2.96
N LEU A 106 9.62 -17.93 -4.15
CA LEU A 106 8.24 -18.04 -4.63
C LEU A 106 8.20 -18.79 -5.95
N TYR A 107 7.35 -19.82 -6.02
CA TYR A 107 7.17 -20.65 -7.21
C TYR A 107 5.73 -20.57 -7.69
N LYS A 108 5.53 -20.66 -9.00
CA LYS A 108 4.25 -21.09 -9.55
C LYS A 108 4.10 -22.61 -9.42
N GLU A 109 2.88 -23.12 -9.46
CA GLU A 109 2.62 -24.57 -9.34
C GLU A 109 3.24 -25.40 -10.48
N ASP A 110 3.50 -24.82 -11.65
CA ASP A 110 4.22 -25.47 -12.75
C ASP A 110 5.74 -25.66 -12.49
N GLY A 111 6.22 -25.20 -11.33
CA GLY A 111 7.63 -25.28 -10.92
C GLY A 111 8.48 -24.13 -11.44
N THR A 112 7.89 -23.16 -12.15
CA THR A 112 8.58 -21.94 -12.57
C THR A 112 8.90 -21.11 -11.34
N THR A 113 10.19 -20.94 -11.06
CA THR A 113 10.69 -19.98 -10.07
C THR A 113 10.38 -18.58 -10.58
N LEU A 114 9.62 -17.81 -9.80
CA LEU A 114 9.49 -16.38 -10.04
C LEU A 114 10.77 -15.71 -9.57
N ALA A 115 11.24 -14.67 -10.27
CA ALA A 115 12.40 -13.94 -9.79
C ALA A 115 12.06 -13.31 -8.44
N ASP A 116 13.03 -13.19 -7.51
CA ASP A 116 12.80 -12.50 -6.23
C ASP A 116 12.33 -11.05 -6.42
N GLU A 117 12.58 -10.48 -7.60
CA GLU A 117 12.05 -9.20 -8.03
C GLU A 117 10.52 -9.24 -8.21
N ASP A 118 9.94 -10.33 -8.69
CA ASP A 118 8.49 -10.52 -8.87
C ASP A 118 7.73 -10.68 -7.53
N ILE A 119 8.46 -10.94 -6.44
CA ILE A 119 7.96 -11.04 -5.06
C ILE A 119 7.75 -9.61 -4.54
N ARG A 120 6.50 -9.17 -4.49
CA ARG A 120 6.15 -7.81 -4.05
C ARG A 120 5.97 -7.80 -2.54
N GLY A 121 6.86 -7.10 -1.86
CA GLY A 121 6.83 -6.94 -0.42
C GLY A 121 7.52 -8.09 0.32
N LEU A 122 8.58 -7.75 1.03
CA LEU A 122 9.12 -8.57 2.11
C LEU A 122 9.56 -7.59 3.20
N THR A 123 8.73 -7.39 4.21
CA THR A 123 9.04 -6.46 5.28
C THR A 123 9.00 -7.17 6.63
N THR A 124 10.17 -7.47 7.16
CA THR A 124 10.40 -7.90 8.54
C THR A 124 10.21 -6.69 9.47
N LYS A 125 9.18 -6.74 10.34
CA LYS A 125 9.03 -5.79 11.45
C LYS A 125 9.19 -6.54 12.76
N THR A 126 10.17 -6.16 13.56
CA THR A 126 10.33 -6.60 14.94
C THR A 126 9.45 -5.70 15.83
N ASP A 127 8.49 -6.29 16.53
CA ASP A 127 7.73 -5.59 17.57
C ASP A 127 8.44 -5.84 18.91
N GLU A 128 8.98 -4.79 19.54
CA GLU A 128 9.75 -4.88 20.81
C GLU A 128 8.84 -4.89 22.06
N SER A 129 7.50 -4.92 21.89
CA SER A 129 6.55 -4.62 22.96
C SER A 129 6.00 -5.82 23.77
N GLY A 130 6.62 -7.01 23.74
CA GLY A 130 6.12 -8.17 24.50
C GLY A 130 7.13 -9.30 24.77
N SER A 131 6.69 -10.30 25.55
CA SER A 131 7.47 -11.50 25.96
C SER A 131 7.84 -12.46 24.81
N GLU A 132 7.60 -12.11 23.56
CA GLU A 132 7.87 -12.92 22.37
C GLU A 132 8.44 -12.01 21.27
N CYS A 133 9.42 -12.52 20.51
CA CYS A 133 9.94 -11.80 19.34
C CYS A 133 9.09 -12.16 18.12
N LYS A 134 8.52 -11.14 17.46
CA LYS A 134 7.60 -11.28 16.32
C LYS A 134 8.23 -10.78 15.03
N TYR A 135 8.03 -11.54 13.96
CA TYR A 135 8.50 -11.26 12.61
C TYR A 135 7.30 -11.37 11.68
N THR A 136 7.19 -10.47 10.70
CA THR A 136 6.12 -10.45 9.73
C THR A 136 6.72 -10.54 8.33
N ILE A 137 6.07 -11.26 7.43
CA ILE A 137 6.32 -11.20 5.99
C ILE A 137 5.00 -10.77 5.35
N GLU A 138 5.04 -9.82 4.44
CA GLU A 138 3.87 -9.38 3.69
C GLU A 138 4.17 -9.52 2.22
N LEU A 139 3.57 -10.52 1.58
CA LEU A 139 3.82 -10.95 0.21
C LEU A 139 2.58 -10.69 -0.64
N THR A 140 2.76 -10.02 -1.76
CA THR A 140 1.72 -9.78 -2.74
C THR A 140 2.00 -10.54 -4.04
N VAL A 141 1.03 -11.33 -4.49
CA VAL A 141 1.11 -12.14 -5.73
C VAL A 141 -0.11 -11.88 -6.61
N PRO A 142 -0.01 -12.06 -7.93
CA PRO A 142 -1.19 -12.00 -8.79
C PRO A 142 -2.28 -12.99 -8.34
N ASP A 143 -3.52 -12.55 -8.30
CA ASP A 143 -4.71 -13.37 -8.14
C ASP A 143 -4.99 -14.12 -9.45
N ASP A 144 -5.60 -15.31 -9.38
CA ASP A 144 -5.83 -16.28 -10.48
C ASP A 144 -4.88 -17.49 -10.57
N GLN A 145 -3.84 -17.54 -9.74
CA GLN A 145 -2.80 -18.57 -9.83
C GLN A 145 -2.50 -19.24 -8.50
N THR A 146 -1.98 -20.46 -8.58
CA THR A 146 -1.43 -21.20 -7.44
C THR A 146 0.04 -20.84 -7.26
N TYR A 147 0.43 -20.50 -6.04
CA TYR A 147 1.82 -20.24 -5.67
C TYR A 147 2.29 -21.09 -4.50
N VAL A 148 3.59 -21.35 -4.47
CA VAL A 148 4.29 -21.95 -3.33
C VAL A 148 5.31 -20.96 -2.84
N PHE A 149 5.11 -20.43 -1.64
CA PHE A 149 6.04 -19.55 -0.96
C PHE A 149 6.83 -20.37 0.07
N SER A 150 8.16 -20.40 -0.03
CA SER A 150 9.01 -21.14 0.90
C SER A 150 10.16 -20.28 1.42
N TYR A 151 10.52 -20.47 2.67
CA TYR A 151 11.56 -19.69 3.33
C TYR A 151 12.09 -20.42 4.56
N LYS A 152 13.23 -19.97 5.07
CA LYS A 152 13.81 -20.47 6.31
C LYS A 152 14.00 -19.35 7.32
N TYR A 153 13.95 -19.70 8.59
CA TYR A 153 14.50 -18.89 9.66
C TYR A 153 15.70 -19.59 10.28
N LYS A 154 16.81 -18.89 10.42
CA LYS A 154 17.91 -19.29 11.29
C LYS A 154 17.67 -18.72 12.68
N ILE A 155 17.53 -19.59 13.68
CA ILE A 155 17.13 -19.24 15.04
C ILE A 155 18.36 -19.12 15.94
N ASP A 156 18.58 -17.93 16.47
CA ASP A 156 19.61 -17.67 17.47
C ASP A 156 19.03 -17.79 18.88
N THR A 157 19.52 -18.79 19.62
CA THR A 157 19.17 -19.05 21.02
C THR A 157 20.33 -18.76 21.98
N SER A 158 21.40 -18.11 21.51
CA SER A 158 22.58 -17.78 22.31
C SER A 158 22.25 -16.88 23.51
N ASN A 159 21.15 -16.14 23.41
CA ASN A 159 20.64 -15.28 24.47
C ASN A 159 19.92 -16.03 25.61
N LEU A 160 19.62 -17.31 25.43
CA LEU A 160 18.85 -18.13 26.36
C LEU A 160 19.75 -18.90 27.33
N THR A 161 19.29 -19.06 28.57
CA THR A 161 19.86 -20.02 29.52
C THR A 161 19.58 -21.46 29.07
N PRO A 162 20.35 -22.47 29.54
CA PRO A 162 20.09 -23.87 29.21
C PRO A 162 18.63 -24.31 29.49
N GLN A 163 18.04 -23.84 30.59
CA GLN A 163 16.65 -24.13 30.94
C GLN A 163 15.63 -23.48 30.00
N GLN A 164 15.94 -22.29 29.46
CA GLN A 164 15.09 -21.62 28.47
C GLN A 164 15.18 -22.29 27.11
N LYS A 165 16.36 -22.79 26.72
CA LYS A 165 16.59 -23.52 25.46
C LYS A 165 15.71 -24.77 25.33
N GLU A 166 15.44 -25.47 26.43
CA GLU A 166 14.58 -26.66 26.43
C GLU A 166 13.12 -26.36 26.07
N ASN A 167 12.70 -25.10 26.17
CA ASN A 167 11.30 -24.67 26.06
C ASN A 167 11.04 -23.69 24.90
N VAL A 168 11.97 -23.57 23.94
CA VAL A 168 11.79 -22.67 22.80
C VAL A 168 10.67 -23.17 21.90
N LYS A 169 9.64 -22.36 21.76
CA LYS A 169 8.50 -22.59 20.88
C LYS A 169 8.52 -21.61 19.73
N LEU A 170 8.25 -22.13 18.53
CA LEU A 170 8.14 -21.33 17.32
C LEU A 170 6.71 -21.45 16.80
N ASN A 171 6.08 -20.29 16.58
CA ASN A 171 4.74 -20.20 16.01
C ASN A 171 4.83 -19.53 14.65
N ASN A 172 4.06 -19.99 13.67
CA ASN A 172 4.02 -19.33 12.39
C ASN A 172 2.62 -19.43 11.75
N LYS A 173 2.03 -18.27 11.45
CA LYS A 173 0.68 -18.17 10.89
C LYS A 173 0.70 -17.35 9.61
N ALA A 174 0.12 -17.90 8.56
CA ALA A 174 -0.15 -17.17 7.33
C ALA A 174 -1.61 -16.68 7.34
N LYS A 175 -1.84 -15.48 6.82
CA LYS A 175 -3.14 -14.83 6.80
C LYS A 175 -3.44 -14.32 5.40
N LEU A 176 -4.63 -14.64 4.91
CA LEU A 176 -5.18 -14.10 3.68
C LEU A 176 -6.67 -13.82 3.91
N PHE A 177 -7.16 -12.66 3.49
CA PHE A 177 -8.58 -12.27 3.63
C PHE A 177 -9.13 -12.37 5.06
N GLY A 178 -8.32 -11.97 6.04
CA GLY A 178 -8.73 -12.02 7.44
C GLY A 178 -8.68 -13.42 8.07
N LYS A 179 -8.51 -14.50 7.30
CA LYS A 179 -8.42 -15.88 7.80
C LYS A 179 -6.97 -16.30 7.98
N GLU A 180 -6.65 -16.82 9.17
CA GLU A 180 -5.33 -17.32 9.52
C GLU A 180 -5.26 -18.85 9.35
N THR A 181 -4.11 -19.34 8.90
CA THR A 181 -3.80 -20.77 8.99
C THR A 181 -3.68 -21.16 10.46
N LYS A 182 -3.99 -22.42 10.76
CA LYS A 182 -3.56 -22.99 12.04
C LYS A 182 -2.03 -22.92 12.11
N SER A 183 -1.50 -22.57 13.28
CA SER A 183 -0.07 -22.76 13.52
C SER A 183 0.14 -24.13 14.11
N ASP A 184 0.89 -24.96 13.42
CA ASP A 184 1.51 -26.13 14.03
C ASP A 184 2.74 -25.61 14.78
N GLU A 185 2.62 -25.46 16.10
CA GLU A 185 3.72 -25.02 16.96
C GLU A 185 4.89 -26.00 16.83
N ILE A 186 6.08 -25.49 16.54
CA ILE A 186 7.30 -26.29 16.47
C ILE A 186 8.02 -26.14 17.82
N GLN A 187 8.20 -27.27 18.52
CA GLN A 187 9.13 -27.35 19.64
C GLN A 187 10.56 -27.34 19.08
N TYR A 188 11.28 -26.25 19.32
CA TYR A 188 12.61 -26.07 18.75
C TYR A 188 13.67 -26.75 19.62
N HIS A 189 14.45 -27.63 18.98
CA HIS A 189 15.59 -28.29 19.60
C HIS A 189 16.83 -27.42 19.43
N ALA A 190 17.03 -26.51 20.38
CA ALA A 190 18.22 -25.65 20.40
C ALA A 190 19.48 -26.50 20.47
N GLN A 191 20.45 -26.20 19.60
CA GLN A 191 21.78 -26.77 19.70
C GLN A 191 22.53 -26.06 20.83
N ASP A 192 23.23 -26.82 21.68
CA ASP A 192 24.30 -26.25 22.45
C ASP A 192 25.45 -25.97 21.50
N ILE A 193 25.89 -24.70 21.46
CA ILE A 193 27.06 -24.30 20.71
C ILE A 193 28.20 -25.18 21.21
N SER A 194 28.54 -26.20 20.41
CA SER A 194 29.62 -27.12 20.71
C SER A 194 30.87 -26.30 20.96
N ALA A 195 31.56 -26.57 22.06
CA ALA A 195 32.81 -25.90 22.46
C ALA A 195 33.77 -25.73 21.26
N GLY A 196 33.80 -24.55 20.67
CA GLY A 196 34.59 -24.25 19.48
C GLY A 196 34.64 -22.74 19.22
N ALA A 197 35.87 -22.20 19.09
CA ALA A 197 36.34 -20.86 18.70
C ALA A 197 35.68 -19.59 19.30
N TYR A 198 34.38 -19.57 19.59
CA TYR A 198 33.59 -18.37 19.90
C TYR A 198 32.90 -18.41 21.27
N SER A 199 33.33 -19.29 22.19
CA SER A 199 32.83 -19.35 23.58
C SER A 199 32.97 -18.03 24.35
N ASN A 200 33.78 -17.10 23.82
CA ASN A 200 34.04 -15.76 24.33
C ASN A 200 33.07 -14.69 23.75
N GLY A 201 32.16 -15.08 22.87
CA GLY A 201 31.25 -14.20 22.13
C GLY A 201 31.84 -13.68 20.82
N GLN A 202 30.96 -13.29 19.90
CA GLN A 202 31.29 -12.70 18.61
C GLN A 202 30.26 -11.64 18.18
N LEU A 203 30.69 -10.67 17.38
CA LEU A 203 29.81 -9.89 16.52
C LEU A 203 29.86 -10.49 15.11
N LEU A 204 28.69 -10.74 14.52
CA LEU A 204 28.53 -11.16 13.14
C LEU A 204 27.98 -9.98 12.34
N LEU A 205 28.76 -9.44 11.41
CA LEU A 205 28.19 -8.55 10.40
C LEU A 205 27.51 -9.42 9.35
N HIS A 206 26.24 -9.12 9.05
CA HIS A 206 25.46 -9.81 8.03
C HIS A 206 25.00 -8.81 6.98
N LYS A 207 25.50 -8.98 5.76
CA LYS A 207 25.32 -8.07 4.64
C LYS A 207 24.18 -8.55 3.75
N VAL A 208 23.15 -7.73 3.62
CA VAL A 208 21.93 -8.06 2.87
C VAL A 208 21.60 -7.01 1.82
N GLN A 209 20.68 -7.33 0.91
CA GLN A 209 20.10 -6.37 -0.03
C GLN A 209 18.99 -5.55 0.65
N LYS A 210 19.01 -4.23 0.46
CA LYS A 210 17.91 -3.36 0.90
C LYS A 210 16.60 -3.80 0.25
N ASN A 211 15.50 -3.83 1.01
CA ASN A 211 14.18 -4.31 0.61
C ASN A 211 14.10 -5.83 0.32
N LEU A 212 15.19 -6.58 0.53
CA LEU A 212 15.23 -8.04 0.37
C LEU A 212 16.20 -8.64 1.39
N GLU A 213 15.82 -8.61 2.67
CA GLU A 213 16.70 -8.99 3.79
C GLU A 213 17.14 -10.46 3.78
N SER A 214 16.43 -11.32 3.04
CA SER A 214 16.80 -12.72 2.82
C SER A 214 17.90 -12.92 1.79
N GLN A 215 18.23 -11.88 1.02
CA GLN A 215 19.26 -11.96 -0.02
C GLN A 215 20.60 -11.54 0.57
N ASP A 216 21.45 -12.54 0.79
CA ASP A 216 22.84 -12.34 1.19
C ASP A 216 23.64 -11.64 0.09
N VAL A 217 24.58 -10.78 0.50
CA VAL A 217 25.36 -9.94 -0.39
C VAL A 217 26.86 -10.12 -0.13
N ALA A 218 27.51 -10.87 -1.02
CA ALA A 218 28.94 -11.17 -1.00
C ALA A 218 29.79 -10.06 -1.66
N GLY A 219 31.04 -9.89 -1.22
CA GLY A 219 32.02 -9.02 -1.88
C GLY A 219 32.03 -7.55 -1.44
N ALA A 220 31.29 -7.18 -0.39
CA ALA A 220 31.40 -5.85 0.22
C ALA A 220 32.72 -5.75 1.01
N GLU A 221 33.48 -4.66 0.83
CA GLU A 221 34.76 -4.46 1.53
C GLU A 221 34.63 -3.44 2.65
N PHE A 222 35.17 -3.76 3.83
CA PHE A 222 35.11 -2.95 5.04
C PHE A 222 36.49 -2.68 5.65
N THR A 223 36.62 -1.50 6.24
CA THR A 223 37.73 -1.17 7.16
C THR A 223 37.23 -1.22 8.60
N LEU A 224 37.93 -1.99 9.45
CA LEU A 224 37.76 -2.00 10.90
C LEU A 224 38.81 -1.08 11.55
N SER A 225 38.34 -0.04 12.24
CA SER A 225 39.17 0.81 13.10
C SER A 225 38.81 0.62 14.57
N LYS A 226 39.77 0.85 15.47
CA LYS A 226 39.53 0.92 16.91
C LYS A 226 39.79 2.33 17.42
N LEU A 227 39.09 2.71 18.49
CA LEU A 227 39.38 3.94 19.21
C LEU A 227 40.48 3.69 20.24
N ASP A 228 41.52 4.51 20.23
CA ASP A 228 42.57 4.54 21.25
C ASP A 228 42.99 5.98 21.59
N SER A 229 44.05 6.15 22.39
CA SER A 229 44.55 7.45 22.82
C SER A 229 44.96 8.38 21.68
N ASN A 230 45.24 7.84 20.49
CA ASN A 230 45.60 8.60 19.29
C ASN A 230 44.37 8.87 18.38
N GLY A 231 43.16 8.49 18.80
CA GLY A 231 41.95 8.54 18.00
C GLY A 231 41.65 7.23 17.29
N TRP A 232 41.13 7.29 16.07
CA TRP A 232 40.81 6.10 15.28
C TRP A 232 42.07 5.51 14.63
N THR A 233 42.43 4.29 14.99
CA THR A 233 43.52 3.54 14.35
C THR A 233 42.98 2.33 13.60
N ILE A 234 43.48 2.10 12.38
CA ILE A 234 43.06 0.96 11.56
C ILE A 234 43.53 -0.33 12.25
N ARG A 235 42.59 -1.22 12.56
CA ARG A 235 42.85 -2.54 13.12
C ARG A 235 43.01 -3.58 12.02
N LYS A 236 42.16 -3.51 11.01
CA LYS A 236 42.18 -4.38 9.83
C LYS A 236 41.48 -3.70 8.66
N ASP A 237 42.00 -3.91 7.47
CA ASP A 237 41.47 -3.34 6.23
C ASP A 237 41.16 -4.45 5.23
N ASN A 238 40.36 -4.13 4.21
CA ASN A 238 39.92 -5.06 3.16
C ASN A 238 39.25 -6.33 3.73
N LEU A 239 38.40 -6.17 4.75
CA LEU A 239 37.53 -7.25 5.21
C LEU A 239 36.42 -7.44 4.18
N VAL A 240 36.20 -8.66 3.72
CA VAL A 240 35.26 -8.95 2.62
C VAL A 240 34.15 -9.87 3.11
N THR A 241 32.90 -9.52 2.80
CA THR A 241 31.77 -10.42 3.03
C THR A 241 31.88 -11.66 2.14
N ASP A 242 31.70 -12.84 2.72
CA ASP A 242 31.76 -14.10 1.99
C ASP A 242 30.43 -14.41 1.28
N GLN A 243 30.28 -15.65 0.78
CA GLN A 243 29.10 -16.07 0.01
C GLN A 243 27.80 -16.04 0.81
N THR A 244 27.86 -16.05 2.15
CA THR A 244 26.70 -15.90 3.04
C THR A 244 26.52 -14.45 3.50
N GLY A 245 27.29 -13.51 2.94
CA GLY A 245 27.24 -12.10 3.30
C GLY A 245 27.84 -11.81 4.68
N GLU A 246 28.66 -12.71 5.23
CA GLU A 246 29.06 -12.66 6.64
C GLU A 246 30.51 -12.14 6.83
N ILE A 247 30.75 -11.41 7.92
CA ILE A 247 32.09 -11.12 8.49
C ILE A 247 32.06 -11.36 10.00
N HIS A 248 33.03 -12.12 10.51
CA HIS A 248 33.08 -12.52 11.93
C HIS A 248 34.09 -11.70 12.74
N PHE A 249 33.64 -11.13 13.86
CA PHE A 249 34.49 -10.40 14.79
C PHE A 249 34.48 -11.09 16.15
N ALA A 250 35.61 -11.66 16.55
CA ALA A 250 35.73 -12.32 17.85
C ALA A 250 37.15 -12.22 18.39
N LYS A 251 37.33 -12.39 19.70
CA LYS A 251 38.67 -12.32 20.32
C LYS A 251 39.66 -13.33 19.75
N ALA A 252 39.18 -14.54 19.45
CA ALA A 252 39.98 -15.64 18.89
C ALA A 252 39.83 -15.77 17.35
N ALA A 253 39.30 -14.75 16.67
CA ALA A 253 39.17 -14.78 15.22
C ALA A 253 40.54 -14.85 14.52
N ALA A 254 40.58 -15.52 13.37
CA ALA A 254 41.80 -15.69 12.58
C ALA A 254 42.34 -14.34 12.08
N THR A 255 43.64 -14.09 12.25
CA THR A 255 44.28 -12.84 11.81
C THR A 255 44.39 -12.76 10.29
N GLU A 256 44.62 -13.89 9.62
CA GLU A 256 44.93 -13.95 8.19
C GLU A 256 43.68 -14.08 7.28
N SER A 257 42.48 -14.30 7.85
CA SER A 257 41.28 -14.47 7.02
C SER A 257 40.76 -13.14 6.50
N THR A 258 40.22 -13.08 5.28
CA THR A 258 39.60 -11.86 4.73
C THR A 258 38.19 -11.62 5.27
N ASN A 259 37.50 -12.63 5.80
CA ASN A 259 36.13 -12.52 6.34
C ASN A 259 36.06 -12.55 7.89
N SER A 260 37.18 -12.33 8.59
CA SER A 260 37.16 -12.21 10.06
C SER A 260 38.25 -11.32 10.64
N ALA A 261 38.02 -10.78 11.85
CA ALA A 261 38.99 -9.92 12.52
C ALA A 261 39.02 -10.11 14.05
N PRO A 262 40.21 -10.11 14.67
CA PRO A 262 40.34 -10.19 16.13
C PRO A 262 40.00 -8.86 16.81
N VAL A 263 39.10 -8.93 17.78
CA VAL A 263 38.60 -7.79 18.58
C VAL A 263 38.79 -8.00 20.08
N GLU A 264 38.83 -6.89 20.82
CA GLU A 264 39.03 -6.85 22.26
C GLU A 264 37.78 -6.33 22.99
N TYR A 265 37.64 -6.72 24.25
CA TYR A 265 36.61 -6.15 25.13
C TYR A 265 36.91 -4.69 25.45
N ASP A 266 35.89 -3.94 25.87
CA ASP A 266 36.02 -2.53 26.29
C ASP A 266 36.72 -1.64 25.25
N THR A 267 36.60 -1.99 23.97
CA THR A 267 37.19 -1.24 22.88
C THR A 267 36.09 -0.87 21.91
N LEU A 268 36.00 0.43 21.59
CA LEU A 268 35.05 0.92 20.61
C LEU A 268 35.63 0.71 19.21
N TYR A 269 34.90 -0.03 18.39
CA TYR A 269 35.23 -0.26 16.99
C TYR A 269 34.35 0.58 16.07
N LYS A 270 34.92 0.94 14.93
CA LYS A 270 34.26 1.62 13.82
C LYS A 270 34.41 0.78 12.57
N LEU A 271 33.28 0.44 11.95
CA LEU A 271 33.18 -0.26 10.68
C LEU A 271 32.71 0.71 9.60
N VAL A 272 33.48 0.82 8.53
CA VAL A 272 33.16 1.64 7.36
C VAL A 272 33.20 0.73 6.15
N GLU A 273 32.10 0.69 5.39
CA GLU A 273 32.11 0.07 4.07
C GLU A 273 32.90 0.98 3.12
N ILE A 274 33.97 0.47 2.54
CA ILE A 274 34.86 1.22 1.66
C ILE A 274 34.63 0.89 0.19
N LYS A 275 33.99 -0.24 -0.10
CA LYS A 275 33.63 -0.66 -1.45
C LYS A 275 32.35 -1.50 -1.41
N ALA A 276 31.36 -1.09 -2.19
CA ALA A 276 30.17 -1.89 -2.39
C ALA A 276 30.48 -3.12 -3.25
N PRO A 277 29.70 -4.19 -3.07
CA PRO A 277 29.64 -5.29 -4.02
C PRO A 277 29.24 -4.82 -5.43
N ASP A 278 29.60 -5.62 -6.43
CA ASP A 278 29.26 -5.34 -7.82
C ASP A 278 27.74 -5.25 -7.99
N GLY A 279 27.27 -4.18 -8.64
CA GLY A 279 25.85 -3.90 -8.84
C GLY A 279 25.14 -3.21 -7.67
N TYR A 280 25.85 -2.88 -6.57
CA TYR A 280 25.29 -2.21 -5.40
C TYR A 280 25.87 -0.80 -5.19
N LEU A 281 25.05 0.07 -4.60
CA LEU A 281 25.44 1.42 -4.24
C LEU A 281 26.22 1.40 -2.92
N LEU A 282 27.37 2.07 -2.89
CA LEU A 282 28.18 2.22 -1.67
C LEU A 282 27.37 2.93 -0.58
N LYS A 283 27.26 2.27 0.57
CA LYS A 283 26.69 2.84 1.77
C LYS A 283 27.67 3.80 2.43
N GLU A 284 27.28 5.05 2.59
CA GLU A 284 28.14 6.08 3.23
C GLU A 284 28.01 6.10 4.77
N ASN A 285 27.29 5.14 5.36
CA ASN A 285 27.05 5.06 6.80
C ASN A 285 28.16 4.30 7.52
N THR A 286 28.34 4.64 8.79
CA THR A 286 29.33 4.02 9.69
C THR A 286 28.61 3.26 10.79
N SER A 287 29.09 2.07 11.12
CA SER A 287 28.60 1.27 12.25
C SER A 287 29.63 1.24 13.37
N TYR A 288 29.15 1.21 14.61
CA TYR A 288 30.00 1.18 15.81
C TYR A 288 29.62 0.01 16.71
N PHE A 289 30.62 -0.64 17.31
CA PHE A 289 30.34 -1.71 18.27
C PHE A 289 31.37 -1.85 19.38
N ILE A 290 30.97 -2.48 20.48
CA ILE A 290 31.82 -2.85 21.63
C ILE A 290 31.56 -4.31 22.01
N MET A 291 32.63 -5.07 22.25
CA MET A 291 32.53 -6.41 22.86
C MET A 291 32.47 -6.29 24.38
N LEU A 292 31.46 -6.88 25.02
CA LEU A 292 31.29 -6.87 26.48
C LEU A 292 32.15 -7.93 27.17
N LYS A 293 32.65 -7.62 28.38
CA LYS A 293 33.19 -8.62 29.30
C LYS A 293 32.06 -9.45 29.96
N PRO A 294 32.38 -10.62 30.54
CA PRO A 294 31.41 -11.40 31.31
C PRO A 294 30.74 -10.55 32.39
N GLY A 295 29.39 -10.51 32.38
CA GLY A 295 28.59 -9.80 33.40
C GLY A 295 28.69 -8.28 33.39
N GLN A 296 29.29 -7.68 32.35
CA GLN A 296 29.46 -6.23 32.25
C GLN A 296 28.20 -5.55 31.67
N THR A 297 27.87 -4.37 32.20
CA THR A 297 26.80 -3.53 31.65
C THR A 297 27.28 -2.71 30.45
N GLU A 298 26.37 -2.41 29.51
CA GLU A 298 26.67 -1.58 28.34
C GLU A 298 27.22 -0.20 28.72
N LEU A 299 26.65 0.43 29.76
CA LEU A 299 27.11 1.73 30.26
C LEU A 299 28.58 1.68 30.70
N ASN A 300 28.96 0.66 31.47
CA ASN A 300 30.34 0.53 31.95
C ASN A 300 31.31 0.23 30.81
N ALA A 301 30.90 -0.60 29.83
CA ALA A 301 31.71 -0.90 28.66
C ALA A 301 31.91 0.33 27.77
N TYR A 302 30.85 1.11 27.54
CA TYR A 302 30.91 2.35 26.77
C TYR A 302 31.82 3.39 27.45
N GLN A 303 31.69 3.59 28.77
CA GLN A 303 32.56 4.47 29.53
C GLN A 303 34.03 4.04 29.45
N ALA A 304 34.31 2.74 29.62
CA ALA A 304 35.68 2.22 29.51
C ALA A 304 36.27 2.42 28.10
N ALA A 305 35.49 2.14 27.06
CA ALA A 305 35.92 2.24 25.67
C ALA A 305 36.15 3.68 25.18
N THR A 306 35.49 4.66 25.80
CA THR A 306 35.55 6.07 25.39
C THR A 306 36.40 6.94 26.33
N GLN A 307 36.79 6.45 27.50
CA GLN A 307 37.58 7.20 28.49
C GLN A 307 38.88 7.78 27.92
N ASN A 308 39.49 7.10 26.95
CA ASN A 308 40.76 7.47 26.34
C ASN A 308 40.62 7.89 24.86
N ALA A 309 39.49 8.47 24.45
CA ALA A 309 39.18 8.80 23.05
C ALA A 309 40.09 9.86 22.36
N GLY A 310 41.18 10.29 23.00
CA GLY A 310 42.00 11.40 22.51
C GLY A 310 41.16 12.66 22.28
N SER A 311 41.37 13.35 21.16
CA SER A 311 40.56 14.52 20.74
C SER A 311 39.32 14.15 19.90
N VAL A 312 39.02 12.86 19.74
CA VAL A 312 37.89 12.40 18.93
C VAL A 312 36.61 12.46 19.75
N THR A 313 35.53 12.97 19.16
CA THR A 313 34.19 12.85 19.73
C THR A 313 33.63 11.46 19.42
N PRO A 314 33.43 10.58 20.41
CA PRO A 314 32.82 9.27 20.18
C PRO A 314 31.35 9.38 19.74
N PRO A 315 30.79 8.37 19.05
CA PRO A 315 29.36 8.28 18.75
C PRO A 315 28.55 8.25 20.04
N LYS A 316 27.27 8.62 20.01
CA LYS A 316 26.43 8.46 21.20
C LYS A 316 26.28 6.98 21.54
N GLN A 317 26.06 6.67 22.82
CA GLN A 317 25.88 5.29 23.26
C GLN A 317 24.74 4.57 22.54
N GLU A 318 23.64 5.28 22.25
CA GLU A 318 22.47 4.77 21.50
C GLU A 318 22.79 4.34 20.07
N ASP A 319 23.91 4.81 19.50
CA ASP A 319 24.37 4.47 18.15
C ASP A 319 25.39 3.31 18.13
N VAL A 320 25.66 2.67 19.28
CA VAL A 320 26.68 1.61 19.44
C VAL A 320 26.01 0.25 19.67
N THR A 321 26.41 -0.74 18.87
CA THR A 321 26.00 -2.14 19.08
C THR A 321 26.86 -2.81 20.15
N PHE A 322 26.23 -3.42 21.16
CA PHE A 322 26.94 -4.13 22.23
C PHE A 322 26.90 -5.65 22.00
N ALA A 323 28.05 -6.23 21.65
CA ALA A 323 28.17 -7.67 21.47
C ALA A 323 28.34 -8.38 22.82
N THR A 324 27.40 -9.25 23.16
CA THR A 324 27.35 -9.87 24.48
C THR A 324 28.38 -11.00 24.62
N TYR A 325 29.07 -11.04 25.76
CA TYR A 325 30.01 -12.12 26.07
C TYR A 325 29.35 -13.51 25.96
N GLY A 326 30.04 -14.44 25.29
CA GLY A 326 29.59 -15.82 25.13
C GLY A 326 28.43 -16.01 24.15
N LYS A 327 28.07 -14.97 23.40
CA LYS A 327 26.93 -14.97 22.46
C LYS A 327 27.32 -14.47 21.08
N THR A 328 26.49 -14.75 20.09
CA THR A 328 26.56 -14.10 18.78
C THR A 328 25.68 -12.85 18.83
N THR A 329 26.17 -11.74 18.32
CA THR A 329 25.37 -10.52 18.13
C THR A 329 25.43 -10.14 16.66
N VAL A 330 24.27 -10.08 16.00
CA VAL A 330 24.18 -9.79 14.57
C VAL A 330 24.07 -8.29 14.35
N LEU A 331 24.94 -7.75 13.49
CA LEU A 331 24.88 -6.40 12.95
C LEU A 331 24.49 -6.48 11.48
N GLN A 332 23.23 -6.22 11.17
CA GLN A 332 22.72 -6.25 9.80
C GLN A 332 23.11 -4.97 9.05
N VAL A 333 23.69 -5.11 7.86
CA VAL A 333 24.11 -3.99 7.01
C VAL A 333 23.58 -4.18 5.59
N GLU A 334 22.62 -3.35 5.20
CA GLU A 334 22.02 -3.40 3.86
C GLU A 334 22.74 -2.53 2.82
N ASN A 335 22.74 -2.95 1.55
CA ASN A 335 23.04 -2.09 0.39
C ASN A 335 21.87 -2.10 -0.58
N SER A 336 21.61 -0.95 -1.18
CA SER A 336 20.72 -0.82 -2.32
C SER A 336 21.39 -1.29 -3.60
N LYS A 337 20.65 -1.96 -4.50
CA LYS A 337 21.09 -2.15 -5.87
C LYS A 337 21.26 -0.81 -6.60
N LEU A 338 22.15 -0.77 -7.60
CA LEU A 338 22.35 0.37 -8.54
C LEU A 338 21.26 0.45 -9.62
N GLU A 339 20.02 0.14 -9.25
CA GLU A 339 18.87 0.21 -10.15
C GLU A 339 17.61 0.69 -9.42
N LEU A 340 16.62 1.13 -10.21
CA LEU A 340 15.22 1.21 -9.79
C LEU A 340 14.43 0.27 -10.67
N THR A 341 13.43 -0.39 -10.11
CA THR A 341 12.48 -1.17 -10.90
C THR A 341 11.25 -0.32 -11.18
N VAL A 342 10.84 -0.20 -12.44
CA VAL A 342 9.62 0.50 -12.84
C VAL A 342 8.63 -0.52 -13.38
N ARG A 343 7.40 -0.49 -12.88
CA ARG A 343 6.32 -1.41 -13.23
C ARG A 343 5.09 -0.65 -13.66
N LYS A 344 4.28 -1.27 -14.51
CA LYS A 344 3.01 -0.72 -14.95
C LYS A 344 1.83 -1.58 -14.51
N VAL A 345 0.78 -0.90 -14.04
CA VAL A 345 -0.54 -1.45 -13.73
C VAL A 345 -1.60 -0.68 -14.54
N TRP A 346 -2.54 -1.39 -15.16
CA TRP A 346 -3.60 -0.83 -15.98
C TRP A 346 -4.96 -1.06 -15.32
N LYS A 347 -5.80 -0.03 -15.19
CA LYS A 347 -7.13 -0.11 -14.59
C LYS A 347 -8.23 0.33 -15.55
N ASN A 348 -9.36 -0.35 -15.50
CA ASN A 348 -10.62 0.08 -16.09
C ASN A 348 -11.13 1.37 -15.40
N ALA A 349 -12.13 2.01 -16.00
CA ALA A 349 -12.66 3.27 -15.49
C ALA A 349 -13.23 3.19 -14.06
N ASP A 350 -13.77 2.05 -13.68
CA ASP A 350 -14.30 1.77 -12.35
C ASP A 350 -13.22 1.49 -11.29
N GLY A 351 -11.94 1.46 -11.68
CA GLY A 351 -10.81 1.21 -10.80
C GLY A 351 -10.43 -0.26 -10.64
N THR A 352 -11.20 -1.19 -11.23
CA THR A 352 -10.78 -2.59 -11.39
C THR A 352 -9.61 -2.68 -12.35
N ILE A 353 -8.80 -3.72 -12.25
CA ILE A 353 -7.67 -3.90 -13.16
C ILE A 353 -8.20 -4.46 -14.50
N MET A 354 -7.58 -4.04 -15.59
CA MET A 354 -7.72 -4.66 -16.89
C MET A 354 -7.26 -6.13 -16.88
N SER A 355 -8.05 -6.99 -17.52
CA SER A 355 -7.63 -8.36 -17.87
C SER A 355 -6.42 -8.36 -18.83
N GLU A 356 -5.73 -9.50 -18.93
CA GLU A 356 -4.55 -9.60 -19.80
C GLU A 356 -4.88 -9.30 -21.28
N ASP A 357 -6.06 -9.69 -21.77
CA ASP A 357 -6.52 -9.37 -23.13
C ASP A 357 -6.65 -7.85 -23.33
N GLN A 358 -7.27 -7.13 -22.39
CA GLN A 358 -7.42 -5.67 -22.45
C GLN A 358 -6.07 -4.95 -22.33
N LYS A 359 -5.16 -5.51 -21.53
CA LYS A 359 -3.80 -5.02 -21.34
C LYS A 359 -2.95 -5.19 -22.60
N ASN A 360 -3.13 -6.29 -23.34
CA ASN A 360 -2.48 -6.56 -24.62
C ASN A 360 -2.89 -5.56 -25.72
N GLU A 361 -4.04 -4.91 -25.58
CA GLU A 361 -4.48 -3.82 -26.47
C GLU A 361 -3.83 -2.48 -26.13
N GLN A 362 -3.19 -2.34 -24.96
CA GLN A 362 -2.55 -1.10 -24.55
C GLN A 362 -1.23 -0.89 -25.30
N SER A 363 -0.97 0.36 -25.65
CA SER A 363 0.28 0.75 -26.30
C SER A 363 1.41 0.90 -25.28
N GLU A 364 2.65 0.78 -25.75
CA GLU A 364 3.84 1.12 -24.98
C GLU A 364 3.72 2.50 -24.31
N ILE A 365 4.14 2.58 -23.05
CA ILE A 365 4.33 3.86 -22.36
C ILE A 365 5.81 4.10 -22.07
N LYS A 366 6.15 5.35 -21.82
CA LYS A 366 7.51 5.76 -21.41
C LYS A 366 7.46 6.42 -20.05
N VAL A 367 8.42 6.08 -19.21
CA VAL A 367 8.57 6.67 -17.88
C VAL A 367 9.95 7.31 -17.78
N ASP A 368 9.95 8.62 -17.58
CA ASP A 368 11.13 9.43 -17.33
C ASP A 368 11.51 9.37 -15.85
N VAL A 369 12.79 9.18 -15.57
CA VAL A 369 13.32 9.15 -14.21
C VAL A 369 14.29 10.30 -13.99
N PHE A 370 14.05 11.03 -12.91
CA PHE A 370 14.73 12.25 -12.53
C PHE A 370 15.48 12.04 -11.21
N LYS A 371 16.63 12.68 -11.08
CA LYS A 371 17.16 12.98 -9.75
C LYS A 371 16.26 14.04 -9.13
N LYS A 372 15.84 13.83 -7.89
CA LYS A 372 14.89 14.74 -7.22
C LYS A 372 15.42 16.17 -7.21
N GLY A 373 14.58 17.09 -7.70
CA GLY A 373 14.93 18.51 -7.86
C GLY A 373 15.49 18.89 -9.24
N ASP A 374 15.81 17.91 -10.09
CA ASP A 374 16.23 18.17 -11.47
C ASP A 374 15.02 18.29 -12.41
N ASN A 375 15.16 19.13 -13.43
CA ASN A 375 14.13 19.34 -14.46
C ASN A 375 14.33 18.47 -15.71
N LYS A 376 15.39 17.64 -15.73
CA LYS A 376 15.73 16.79 -16.87
C LYS A 376 15.91 15.36 -16.39
N ALA A 377 15.25 14.43 -17.06
CA ALA A 377 15.41 13.01 -16.80
C ALA A 377 16.85 12.58 -17.12
N PHE A 378 17.43 11.76 -16.26
CA PHE A 378 18.73 11.13 -16.54
C PHE A 378 18.57 9.79 -17.26
N ASP A 379 17.38 9.18 -17.19
CA ASP A 379 17.03 7.97 -17.92
C ASP A 379 15.53 7.94 -18.26
N THR A 380 15.18 7.16 -19.27
CA THR A 380 13.80 6.90 -19.68
C THR A 380 13.66 5.42 -19.98
N VAL A 381 12.65 4.77 -19.42
CA VAL A 381 12.34 3.35 -19.67
C VAL A 381 11.02 3.20 -20.41
N ALA A 382 10.94 2.20 -21.28
CA ALA A 382 9.73 1.84 -22.00
C ALA A 382 9.08 0.60 -21.34
N LEU A 383 7.76 0.62 -21.17
CA LEU A 383 6.99 -0.49 -20.60
C LEU A 383 5.97 -0.95 -21.64
N ASN A 384 5.98 -2.23 -21.97
CA ASN A 384 5.14 -2.83 -23.00
C ASN A 384 4.93 -4.32 -22.73
N ASN A 385 4.21 -5.00 -23.61
CA ASN A 385 3.89 -6.42 -23.40
C ASN A 385 5.14 -7.33 -23.44
N ASP A 386 6.12 -7.01 -24.29
CA ASP A 386 7.32 -7.83 -24.48
C ASP A 386 8.18 -7.91 -23.22
N ASN A 387 8.18 -6.85 -22.40
CA ASN A 387 8.89 -6.81 -21.12
C ASN A 387 7.99 -7.07 -19.90
N GLY A 388 6.79 -7.62 -20.11
CA GLY A 388 5.85 -7.89 -19.04
C GLY A 388 5.51 -6.62 -18.24
N TRP A 389 5.54 -5.46 -18.89
CA TRP A 389 5.24 -4.16 -18.29
C TRP A 389 6.16 -3.81 -17.10
N THR A 390 7.40 -4.30 -17.14
CA THR A 390 8.44 -4.06 -16.14
C THR A 390 9.76 -3.70 -16.81
N ALA A 391 10.46 -2.71 -16.27
CA ALA A 391 11.78 -2.31 -16.75
C ALA A 391 12.70 -1.89 -15.60
N GLN A 392 14.00 -2.07 -15.79
CA GLN A 392 15.02 -1.62 -14.85
C GLN A 392 15.66 -0.30 -15.33
N VAL A 393 15.83 0.64 -14.40
CA VAL A 393 16.49 1.93 -14.61
C VAL A 393 17.90 1.82 -14.05
N ASN A 394 18.91 2.00 -14.91
CA ASN A 394 20.30 1.88 -14.49
C ASN A 394 20.78 3.19 -13.85
N LEU A 395 21.00 3.18 -12.52
CA LEU A 395 21.37 4.37 -11.77
C LEU A 395 22.80 4.83 -12.01
N THR A 396 23.67 4.01 -12.62
CA THR A 396 25.02 4.45 -13.03
C THR A 396 25.01 5.59 -14.05
N LYS A 397 23.87 5.82 -14.73
CA LYS A 397 23.65 6.96 -15.62
C LYS A 397 23.44 8.28 -14.86
N CYS A 398 23.07 8.22 -13.57
CA CYS A 398 22.82 9.40 -12.74
C CYS A 398 24.16 10.02 -12.28
N LYS A 399 24.34 11.32 -12.54
CA LYS A 399 25.54 12.05 -12.12
C LYS A 399 25.52 12.36 -10.62
N ASP A 400 26.71 12.31 -10.01
CA ASP A 400 26.91 12.60 -8.58
C ASP A 400 25.97 11.77 -7.70
N LEU A 401 25.85 10.47 -8.03
CA LEU A 401 25.06 9.51 -7.28
C LEU A 401 25.71 9.27 -5.91
N LYS A 402 24.94 9.54 -4.86
CA LYS A 402 25.27 9.27 -3.45
C LYS A 402 24.23 8.36 -2.82
N SER A 403 24.59 7.72 -1.70
CA SER A 403 23.72 6.85 -0.92
C SER A 403 22.36 7.48 -0.55
N ASN A 404 22.33 8.80 -0.33
CA ASN A 404 21.13 9.55 0.03
C ASN A 404 20.40 10.21 -1.16
N THR A 405 20.79 9.90 -2.39
CA THR A 405 20.15 10.45 -3.59
C THR A 405 18.70 9.98 -3.68
N LYS A 406 17.82 10.91 -4.03
CA LYS A 406 16.40 10.67 -4.21
C LYS A 406 16.01 10.79 -5.67
N PHE A 407 14.99 10.04 -6.08
CA PHE A 407 14.51 9.96 -7.45
C PHE A 407 13.01 10.23 -7.54
N GLU A 408 12.59 10.70 -8.71
CA GLU A 408 11.19 10.89 -9.08
C GLU A 408 10.97 10.27 -10.46
N ALA A 409 9.76 9.75 -10.72
CA ALA A 409 9.40 9.15 -11.99
C ALA A 409 8.13 9.77 -12.55
N LYS A 410 8.07 9.97 -13.87
CA LYS A 410 6.92 10.56 -14.54
C LYS A 410 6.65 9.85 -15.85
N GLU A 411 5.42 9.37 -16.04
CA GLU A 411 4.97 8.85 -17.34
C GLU A 411 4.83 9.98 -18.37
N GLN A 412 5.30 9.73 -19.59
CA GLN A 412 5.11 10.59 -20.75
C GLN A 412 3.70 10.37 -21.31
N ASP A 413 2.89 11.43 -21.37
CA ASP A 413 1.56 11.52 -21.99
C ASP A 413 0.45 10.61 -21.41
N GLY A 414 -0.39 11.19 -20.55
CA GLY A 414 -1.48 10.50 -19.82
C GLY A 414 -2.90 10.92 -20.18
N ASN A 415 -3.15 11.50 -21.36
CA ASN A 415 -4.38 12.27 -21.58
C ASN A 415 -5.69 11.48 -21.39
N ASN A 416 -5.70 10.17 -21.62
CA ASN A 416 -6.89 9.32 -21.44
C ASN A 416 -6.95 8.62 -20.08
N TYR A 417 -5.93 8.77 -19.24
CA TYR A 417 -5.81 8.05 -17.98
C TYR A 417 -5.71 9.00 -16.79
N ILE A 418 -6.18 8.53 -15.64
CA ILE A 418 -5.80 9.05 -14.33
C ILE A 418 -4.53 8.30 -13.94
N ILE A 419 -3.43 9.04 -13.80
CA ILE A 419 -2.11 8.46 -13.48
C ILE A 419 -1.86 8.61 -11.98
N SER A 420 -1.52 7.52 -11.31
CA SER A 420 -1.02 7.50 -9.94
C SER A 420 0.24 6.66 -9.81
N TYR A 421 0.94 6.80 -8.69
CA TYR A 421 2.19 6.10 -8.41
C TYR A 421 2.08 5.38 -7.07
N MET A 422 2.72 4.22 -6.97
CA MET A 422 2.84 3.44 -5.74
C MET A 422 4.27 2.96 -5.58
N ASP A 423 4.64 2.54 -4.37
CA ASP A 423 5.87 1.77 -4.18
C ASP A 423 5.65 0.28 -4.43
N GLY A 424 6.72 -0.51 -4.35
CA GLY A 424 6.68 -1.97 -4.47
C GLY A 424 5.81 -2.68 -3.41
N PHE A 425 5.34 -1.97 -2.38
CA PHE A 425 4.49 -2.48 -1.31
C PHE A 425 3.02 -2.06 -1.48
N GLY A 426 2.67 -1.38 -2.57
CA GLY A 426 1.30 -0.95 -2.84
C GLY A 426 0.84 0.23 -1.99
N VAL A 427 1.76 0.97 -1.37
CA VAL A 427 1.42 2.25 -0.72
C VAL A 427 1.31 3.31 -1.81
N GLU A 428 0.24 4.11 -1.81
CA GLU A 428 0.10 5.22 -2.75
C GLU A 428 1.10 6.34 -2.46
N HIS A 429 1.68 6.86 -3.52
CA HIS A 429 2.61 7.99 -3.51
C HIS A 429 2.05 9.12 -4.35
N SER A 430 2.27 10.35 -3.90
CA SER A 430 2.08 11.53 -4.73
C SER A 430 3.10 11.55 -5.86
N ALA A 431 2.77 12.20 -6.98
CA ALA A 431 3.65 12.29 -8.16
C ALA A 431 5.04 12.93 -7.92
N ASN A 432 5.28 13.50 -6.73
CA ASN A 432 6.55 14.12 -6.33
C ASN A 432 7.21 13.42 -5.14
N ASP A 433 6.70 12.25 -4.72
CA ASP A 433 7.33 11.49 -3.64
C ASP A 433 8.67 10.90 -4.12
N ALA A 434 9.56 10.70 -3.15
CA ALA A 434 10.95 10.38 -3.43
C ALA A 434 11.21 8.88 -3.30
N TYR A 435 11.72 8.29 -4.37
CA TYR A 435 12.28 6.94 -4.37
C TYR A 435 13.78 6.97 -4.09
N GLN A 436 14.33 5.85 -3.64
CA GLN A 436 15.75 5.64 -3.39
C GLN A 436 16.27 4.45 -4.20
N SER A 437 17.61 4.34 -4.28
CA SER A 437 18.27 3.21 -4.94
C SER A 437 17.72 1.87 -4.44
N GLY A 438 17.44 0.94 -5.36
CA GLY A 438 16.86 -0.38 -5.08
C GLY A 438 15.35 -0.39 -4.83
N ASP A 439 14.66 0.75 -4.91
CA ASP A 439 13.21 0.78 -4.75
C ASP A 439 12.48 0.39 -6.04
N THR A 440 11.23 -0.06 -5.89
CA THR A 440 10.30 -0.31 -6.99
C THR A 440 9.27 0.82 -7.09
N ILE A 441 9.07 1.31 -8.30
CA ILE A 441 8.09 2.32 -8.69
C ILE A 441 6.99 1.63 -9.48
N VAL A 442 5.75 1.73 -9.02
CA VAL A 442 4.59 1.21 -9.74
C VAL A 442 3.81 2.38 -10.30
N VAL A 443 3.72 2.46 -11.62
CA VAL A 443 2.92 3.46 -12.34
C VAL A 443 1.56 2.84 -12.63
N VAL A 444 0.49 3.52 -12.23
CA VAL A 444 -0.88 3.04 -12.39
C VAL A 444 -1.61 3.97 -13.36
N ASN A 445 -2.14 3.42 -14.45
CA ASN A 445 -3.06 4.15 -15.32
C ASN A 445 -4.46 3.58 -15.19
N GLN A 446 -5.38 4.39 -14.69
CA GLN A 446 -6.80 4.11 -14.71
C GLN A 446 -7.45 4.82 -15.89
N LEU A 447 -8.24 4.12 -16.71
CA LEU A 447 -9.01 4.78 -17.76
C LEU A 447 -9.88 5.87 -17.14
N LYS A 448 -9.93 7.04 -17.78
CA LYS A 448 -10.91 8.05 -17.38
C LYS A 448 -12.31 7.52 -17.68
N PRO A 449 -13.28 7.68 -16.77
CA PRO A 449 -14.65 7.30 -17.03
C PRO A 449 -15.21 8.01 -18.26
N THR A 450 -16.16 7.37 -18.93
CA THR A 450 -16.88 7.91 -20.10
C THR A 450 -18.38 7.92 -19.87
N GLU A 451 -18.81 7.78 -18.62
CA GLU A 451 -20.21 7.74 -18.23
C GLU A 451 -20.54 8.79 -17.18
N LEU A 452 -21.76 9.32 -17.20
CA LEU A 452 -22.26 10.27 -16.21
C LEU A 452 -23.59 9.78 -15.66
N SER A 453 -23.62 9.50 -14.36
CA SER A 453 -24.82 9.02 -13.68
C SER A 453 -25.71 10.17 -13.23
N VAL A 454 -27.01 9.95 -13.29
CA VAL A 454 -28.04 10.87 -12.81
C VAL A 454 -28.96 10.12 -11.86
N VAL A 455 -29.17 10.70 -10.67
CA VAL A 455 -30.13 10.21 -9.67
C VAL A 455 -31.17 11.28 -9.43
N LYS A 456 -32.45 10.92 -9.54
CA LYS A 456 -33.56 11.83 -9.27
C LYS A 456 -34.20 11.55 -7.92
N LYS A 457 -34.45 12.64 -7.19
CA LYS A 457 -35.16 12.66 -5.90
C LYS A 457 -36.42 13.51 -6.03
N TRP A 458 -37.45 13.13 -5.29
CA TRP A 458 -38.72 13.84 -5.22
C TRP A 458 -39.00 14.18 -3.77
N ASN A 459 -39.29 15.46 -3.51
CA ASN A 459 -39.60 15.97 -2.19
C ASN A 459 -40.97 16.64 -2.19
N GLY A 460 -41.71 16.47 -1.10
CA GLY A 460 -42.90 17.26 -0.81
C GLY A 460 -42.54 18.71 -0.45
N GLN A 461 -43.57 19.54 -0.29
CA GLN A 461 -43.41 20.98 -0.04
C GLN A 461 -42.60 21.30 1.24
N ASP A 462 -42.64 20.43 2.24
CA ASP A 462 -41.90 20.54 3.50
C ASP A 462 -40.44 20.02 3.40
N GLY A 463 -40.03 19.55 2.23
CA GLY A 463 -38.71 18.95 1.99
C GLY A 463 -38.61 17.47 2.36
N SER A 464 -39.69 16.85 2.83
CA SER A 464 -39.73 15.40 3.08
C SER A 464 -39.71 14.60 1.77
N VAL A 465 -39.29 13.33 1.81
CA VAL A 465 -39.31 12.45 0.63
C VAL A 465 -40.76 12.25 0.16
N LEU A 466 -41.01 12.48 -1.12
CA LEU A 466 -42.34 12.35 -1.70
C LEU A 466 -42.76 10.87 -1.76
N PRO A 467 -44.00 10.53 -1.37
CA PRO A 467 -44.55 9.19 -1.55
C PRO A 467 -44.56 8.78 -3.03
N SER A 468 -44.19 7.52 -3.29
CA SER A 468 -44.01 7.03 -4.66
C SER A 468 -45.28 7.19 -5.51
N ASP A 469 -46.48 6.98 -4.94
CA ASP A 469 -47.77 7.14 -5.63
C ASP A 469 -48.08 8.56 -6.10
N LYS A 470 -47.35 9.56 -5.59
CA LYS A 470 -47.47 10.98 -6.00
C LYS A 470 -46.40 11.42 -7.00
N GLU A 471 -45.39 10.60 -7.25
CA GLU A 471 -44.36 10.88 -8.24
C GLU A 471 -44.93 10.77 -9.66
N PRO A 472 -44.50 11.62 -10.62
CA PRO A 472 -44.86 11.45 -12.02
C PRO A 472 -44.24 10.18 -12.61
N ASP A 473 -44.80 9.67 -13.71
CA ASP A 473 -44.29 8.43 -14.32
C ASP A 473 -42.93 8.60 -15.02
N SER A 474 -42.65 9.80 -15.55
CA SER A 474 -41.41 10.10 -16.28
C SER A 474 -41.08 11.59 -16.34
N ILE A 475 -39.82 11.90 -16.66
CA ILE A 475 -39.29 13.24 -16.96
C ILE A 475 -38.36 13.18 -18.18
N GLN A 476 -38.06 14.35 -18.76
CA GLN A 476 -37.09 14.48 -19.86
C GLN A 476 -35.82 15.17 -19.38
N LEU A 477 -34.66 14.60 -19.70
CA LEU A 477 -33.35 15.17 -19.43
C LEU A 477 -32.66 15.59 -20.73
N LYS A 478 -31.85 16.65 -20.66
CA LYS A 478 -30.94 17.09 -21.70
C LYS A 478 -29.51 17.04 -21.16
N LEU A 479 -28.57 16.65 -22.02
CA LEU A 479 -27.15 16.69 -21.72
C LEU A 479 -26.48 17.77 -22.55
N PHE A 480 -25.63 18.58 -21.93
CA PHE A 480 -24.85 19.60 -22.61
C PHE A 480 -23.36 19.40 -22.32
N LYS A 481 -22.51 19.60 -23.34
CA LYS A 481 -21.06 19.71 -23.19
C LYS A 481 -20.71 21.18 -22.97
N VAL A 482 -19.88 21.46 -21.97
CA VAL A 482 -19.41 22.82 -21.65
C VAL A 482 -18.27 23.18 -22.60
N GLU A 483 -18.36 24.36 -23.20
CA GLU A 483 -17.36 24.89 -24.13
C GLU A 483 -16.30 25.70 -23.39
N SER A 484 -15.08 25.71 -23.92
CA SER A 484 -13.96 26.48 -23.34
C SER A 484 -14.22 27.98 -23.22
N THR A 485 -15.17 28.52 -24.01
CA THR A 485 -15.59 29.92 -23.97
C THR A 485 -16.70 30.22 -22.96
N GLY A 486 -17.11 29.24 -22.14
CA GLY A 486 -18.18 29.37 -21.14
C GLY A 486 -19.60 29.18 -21.68
N GLY A 487 -19.75 28.79 -22.96
CA GLY A 487 -21.02 28.35 -23.54
C GLY A 487 -21.30 26.87 -23.29
N LYS A 488 -22.45 26.37 -23.75
CA LYS A 488 -22.77 24.94 -23.70
C LYS A 488 -23.42 24.48 -25.00
N THR A 489 -23.07 23.28 -25.46
CA THR A 489 -23.58 22.66 -26.69
C THR A 489 -24.41 21.43 -26.35
N LEU A 490 -25.60 21.30 -26.94
CA LEU A 490 -26.47 20.15 -26.72
C LEU A 490 -25.82 18.87 -27.26
N VAL A 491 -25.78 17.83 -26.44
CA VAL A 491 -25.27 16.50 -26.79
C VAL A 491 -26.46 15.62 -27.15
N GLN A 492 -26.43 15.06 -28.36
CA GLN A 492 -27.42 14.07 -28.78
C GLN A 492 -27.13 12.72 -28.15
N VAL A 493 -28.16 12.07 -27.61
CA VAL A 493 -28.07 10.72 -27.07
C VAL A 493 -28.95 9.82 -27.92
N ASP A 494 -28.34 8.82 -28.57
CA ASP A 494 -28.99 7.93 -29.55
C ASP A 494 -29.79 8.69 -30.64
N GLY A 495 -29.27 9.85 -31.05
CA GLY A 495 -29.88 10.70 -32.07
C GLY A 495 -31.04 11.59 -31.59
N ASN A 496 -31.26 11.70 -30.27
CA ASN A 496 -32.31 12.53 -29.68
C ASN A 496 -31.76 13.66 -28.80
N ASP A 497 -32.46 14.82 -28.84
CA ASP A 497 -32.19 16.00 -27.99
C ASP A 497 -32.44 15.74 -26.50
N THR A 498 -33.29 14.77 -26.18
CA THR A 498 -33.76 14.47 -24.82
C THR A 498 -33.78 12.98 -24.57
N VAL A 499 -33.50 12.59 -23.33
CA VAL A 499 -33.66 11.23 -22.83
C VAL A 499 -34.77 11.16 -21.79
N THR A 500 -35.55 10.08 -21.82
CA THR A 500 -36.64 9.86 -20.87
C THR A 500 -36.14 9.07 -19.67
N MET A 501 -36.29 9.63 -18.46
CA MET A 501 -36.06 8.92 -17.21
C MET A 501 -37.39 8.58 -16.54
N THR A 502 -37.52 7.36 -16.04
CA THR A 502 -38.80 6.83 -15.53
C THR A 502 -38.69 6.34 -14.11
N LYS A 503 -39.83 6.36 -13.42
CA LYS A 503 -40.01 5.79 -12.09
C LYS A 503 -39.71 4.29 -12.04
N THR A 504 -40.08 3.55 -13.09
CA THR A 504 -39.85 2.09 -13.21
C THR A 504 -38.38 1.70 -13.28
N ARG A 505 -37.49 2.64 -13.65
CA ARG A 505 -36.03 2.47 -13.62
C ARG A 505 -35.40 3.05 -12.36
N SER A 506 -36.20 3.14 -11.28
CA SER A 506 -35.76 3.63 -9.97
C SER A 506 -35.13 5.02 -10.00
N TRP A 507 -35.57 5.90 -10.91
CA TRP A 507 -35.10 7.27 -11.01
C TRP A 507 -33.57 7.40 -11.19
N LYS A 508 -33.00 6.46 -11.95
CA LYS A 508 -31.59 6.46 -12.35
C LYS A 508 -31.47 6.47 -13.87
N TYR A 509 -30.50 7.22 -14.36
CA TYR A 509 -30.10 7.22 -15.77
C TYR A 509 -28.58 7.39 -15.88
N THR A 510 -27.96 6.74 -16.86
CA THR A 510 -26.52 6.86 -17.13
C THR A 510 -26.32 7.30 -18.56
N PHE A 511 -25.70 8.45 -18.76
CA PHE A 511 -25.18 8.84 -20.07
C PHE A 511 -23.87 8.10 -20.30
N THR A 512 -23.65 7.55 -21.50
CA THR A 512 -22.45 6.77 -21.86
C THR A 512 -21.75 7.37 -23.09
N ASN A 513 -20.59 6.83 -23.46
CA ASN A 513 -19.79 7.26 -24.63
C ASN A 513 -19.45 8.76 -24.62
N LEU A 514 -19.22 9.31 -23.42
CA LEU A 514 -18.83 10.70 -23.23
C LEU A 514 -17.33 10.88 -23.43
N ASP A 515 -16.93 12.07 -23.87
CA ASP A 515 -15.53 12.48 -23.92
C ASP A 515 -15.01 12.62 -22.46
N PRO A 516 -14.05 11.79 -22.04
CA PRO A 516 -13.58 11.73 -20.66
C PRO A 516 -12.89 13.02 -20.19
N THR A 517 -12.55 13.92 -21.11
CA THR A 517 -11.85 15.18 -20.83
C THR A 517 -12.78 16.41 -20.84
N ALA A 518 -14.04 16.22 -21.24
CA ALA A 518 -15.02 17.29 -21.35
C ALA A 518 -15.92 17.38 -20.11
N HIS A 519 -16.36 18.60 -19.79
CA HIS A 519 -17.31 18.83 -18.72
C HIS A 519 -18.75 18.83 -19.25
N TYR A 520 -19.67 18.30 -18.45
CA TYR A 520 -21.06 18.10 -18.83
C TYR A 520 -22.05 18.68 -17.82
N VAL A 521 -23.17 19.19 -18.34
CA VAL A 521 -24.30 19.74 -17.57
C VAL A 521 -25.55 18.96 -17.95
N VAL A 522 -26.30 18.50 -16.94
CA VAL A 522 -27.60 17.86 -17.11
C VAL A 522 -28.70 18.83 -16.74
N GLU A 523 -29.70 18.97 -17.60
CA GLU A 523 -30.89 19.79 -17.33
C GLU A 523 -32.16 18.96 -17.44
N GLU A 524 -33.07 19.18 -16.50
CA GLU A 524 -34.43 18.64 -16.53
C GLU A 524 -35.36 19.61 -17.28
N ALA A 525 -36.22 19.07 -18.14
CA ALA A 525 -37.35 19.83 -18.67
C ALA A 525 -38.34 20.16 -17.54
N SER A 526 -38.87 21.39 -17.51
CA SER A 526 -39.72 21.86 -16.41
C SER A 526 -40.90 20.92 -16.12
N VAL A 527 -41.00 20.45 -14.87
CA VAL A 527 -42.11 19.65 -14.37
C VAL A 527 -43.11 20.56 -13.66
N SER A 528 -44.36 20.57 -14.12
CA SER A 528 -45.42 21.41 -13.55
C SER A 528 -45.66 21.09 -12.08
N GLY A 529 -45.74 22.12 -11.24
CA GLY A 529 -45.99 21.99 -9.80
C GLY A 529 -44.73 21.74 -8.95
N TYR A 530 -43.54 21.77 -9.53
CA TYR A 530 -42.28 21.53 -8.82
C TYR A 530 -41.23 22.62 -9.07
N THR A 531 -40.34 22.80 -8.09
CA THR A 531 -39.08 23.54 -8.26
C THR A 531 -37.92 22.55 -8.31
N VAL A 532 -37.06 22.67 -9.32
CA VAL A 532 -35.90 21.80 -9.53
C VAL A 532 -34.63 22.39 -8.91
N SER A 533 -33.78 21.52 -8.37
CA SER A 533 -32.43 21.83 -7.90
C SER A 533 -31.45 20.73 -8.31
N TYR A 534 -30.18 21.10 -8.44
CA TYR A 534 -29.12 20.21 -8.91
C TYR A 534 -27.97 20.20 -7.92
N ILE A 535 -27.39 19.02 -7.72
CA ILE A 535 -26.12 18.84 -7.02
C ILE A 535 -25.19 18.12 -7.98
N TYR A 536 -24.09 18.78 -8.33
CA TYR A 536 -23.01 18.19 -9.10
C TYR A 536 -21.89 17.75 -8.14
N PRO A 537 -21.09 16.74 -8.49
CA PRO A 537 -19.96 16.31 -7.68
C PRO A 537 -18.83 17.36 -7.68
N ASP A 538 -17.93 17.22 -6.72
CA ASP A 538 -16.70 18.04 -6.57
C ASP A 538 -16.92 19.56 -6.50
N GLY A 539 -18.11 19.98 -6.05
CA GLY A 539 -18.46 21.40 -5.88
C GLY A 539 -18.66 22.17 -7.18
N THR A 540 -18.77 21.46 -8.31
CA THR A 540 -19.12 22.04 -9.61
C THR A 540 -20.60 22.43 -9.68
N ASP A 541 -21.01 23.11 -10.74
CA ASP A 541 -22.38 23.60 -10.92
C ASP A 541 -22.87 23.55 -12.37
N GLY A 542 -24.08 24.04 -12.61
CA GLY A 542 -24.68 24.08 -13.95
C GLY A 542 -23.99 25.03 -14.96
N THR A 543 -22.93 25.74 -14.56
CA THR A 543 -22.14 26.61 -15.45
C THR A 543 -20.79 26.00 -15.79
N THR A 544 -20.16 25.35 -14.82
CA THR A 544 -18.85 24.70 -14.95
C THR A 544 -18.97 23.26 -15.46
N GLY A 545 -20.07 22.58 -15.14
CA GLY A 545 -20.29 21.18 -15.45
C GLY A 545 -19.37 20.25 -14.68
N THR A 546 -19.52 18.94 -14.91
CA THR A 546 -18.71 17.91 -14.23
C THR A 546 -18.13 16.93 -15.25
N LEU A 547 -16.98 16.32 -14.91
CA LEU A 547 -16.39 15.26 -15.72
C LEU A 547 -17.20 13.97 -15.61
N PRO A 548 -17.13 13.08 -16.62
CA PRO A 548 -17.67 11.74 -16.47
C PRO A 548 -17.03 10.98 -15.29
N GLY A 549 -17.76 10.04 -14.70
CA GLY A 549 -17.46 9.33 -13.45
C GLY A 549 -18.29 9.85 -12.27
N GLY A 550 -18.84 11.06 -12.40
CA GLY A 550 -19.67 11.69 -11.40
C GLY A 550 -21.11 11.19 -11.35
N THR A 551 -21.81 11.53 -10.26
CA THR A 551 -23.27 11.39 -10.15
C THR A 551 -23.92 12.75 -9.90
N VAL A 552 -24.76 13.19 -10.84
CA VAL A 552 -25.58 14.39 -10.70
C VAL A 552 -26.88 14.02 -9.98
N ILE A 553 -27.20 14.75 -8.91
CA ILE A 553 -28.45 14.56 -8.19
C ILE A 553 -29.41 15.68 -8.56
N ILE A 554 -30.55 15.32 -9.14
CA ILE A 554 -31.65 16.24 -9.45
C ILE A 554 -32.71 16.07 -8.37
N THR A 555 -33.15 17.16 -7.75
CA THR A 555 -34.22 17.12 -6.74
C THR A 555 -35.35 18.05 -7.16
N ASN A 556 -36.56 17.50 -7.26
CA ASN A 556 -37.77 18.31 -7.42
C ASN A 556 -38.51 18.38 -6.11
N THR A 557 -38.84 19.59 -5.69
CA THR A 557 -39.61 19.88 -4.49
C THR A 557 -40.95 20.45 -4.92
N GLU A 558 -42.07 19.91 -4.40
CA GLU A 558 -43.41 20.46 -4.68
C GLU A 558 -43.43 21.97 -4.40
N ALA A 559 -43.89 22.73 -5.39
CA ALA A 559 -43.95 24.18 -5.31
C ALA A 559 -45.05 24.60 -4.32
N SER A 560 -44.76 25.61 -3.50
CA SER A 560 -45.75 26.16 -2.57
C SER A 560 -46.90 26.81 -3.31
N THR A 561 -48.12 26.29 -3.15
CA THR A 561 -49.33 26.96 -3.59
C THR A 561 -49.66 28.08 -2.60
N TYR A 562 -49.39 29.32 -2.97
CA TYR A 562 -49.92 30.47 -2.25
C TYR A 562 -51.42 30.60 -2.56
N GLU A 563 -52.27 30.12 -1.66
CA GLU A 563 -53.70 30.43 -1.72
C GLU A 563 -53.90 31.87 -1.20
N LEU A 564 -54.37 32.76 -2.07
CA LEU A 564 -54.84 34.07 -1.64
C LEU A 564 -55.96 33.86 -0.59
N PRO A 565 -55.90 34.51 0.58
CA PRO A 565 -57.07 34.52 1.46
C PRO A 565 -58.22 35.17 0.69
N SER A 566 -59.35 34.46 0.63
CA SER A 566 -60.58 34.92 0.00
C SER A 566 -61.03 36.26 0.61
N THR A 567 -60.62 37.39 0.02
CA THR A 567 -61.18 38.70 0.34
C THR A 567 -62.55 38.79 -0.32
N GLY A 568 -63.60 38.64 0.48
CA GLY A 568 -64.97 38.81 0.03
C GLY A 568 -65.24 40.25 -0.45
N SER A 569 -65.52 40.40 -1.74
CA SER A 569 -66.51 41.37 -2.25
C SER A 569 -66.95 40.99 -3.67
N PRO A 570 -68.26 41.04 -3.97
CA PRO A 570 -68.78 40.74 -5.29
C PRO A 570 -68.77 41.98 -6.19
N GLY A 571 -68.14 41.89 -7.36
CA GLY A 571 -68.32 42.90 -8.41
C GLY A 571 -67.31 42.85 -9.54
N GLY A 572 -67.72 42.30 -10.69
CA GLY A 572 -67.41 42.87 -12.01
C GLY A 572 -66.19 42.35 -12.79
N THR A 573 -66.50 41.58 -13.85
CA THR A 573 -65.82 41.49 -15.17
C THR A 573 -64.46 40.79 -15.32
N VAL A 574 -64.44 39.83 -16.26
CA VAL A 574 -63.32 39.10 -16.90
C VAL A 574 -63.08 39.72 -18.31
N PRO A 575 -62.03 39.40 -19.12
CA PRO A 575 -60.79 38.65 -18.85
C PRO A 575 -59.48 39.19 -19.50
N TYR A 576 -58.35 38.51 -19.18
CA TYR A 576 -57.04 38.40 -19.87
C TYR A 576 -56.26 39.66 -20.29
N THR A 577 -55.04 39.83 -19.76
CA THR A 577 -53.77 39.50 -20.46
C THR A 577 -52.54 39.98 -19.69
N ALA A 578 -51.44 39.23 -19.87
CA ALA A 578 -50.03 39.60 -19.73
C ALA A 578 -49.38 39.54 -18.33
N GLY A 579 -48.21 38.89 -18.29
CA GLY A 579 -47.13 39.31 -17.41
C GLY A 579 -46.53 38.25 -16.50
N GLY A 580 -45.99 37.16 -17.06
CA GLY A 580 -45.18 36.19 -16.31
C GLY A 580 -43.68 36.23 -16.63
N ALA A 581 -43.19 37.28 -17.27
CA ALA A 581 -41.77 37.57 -17.41
C ALA A 581 -41.44 38.79 -16.55
N ALA A 582 -41.04 38.58 -15.29
CA ALA A 582 -40.24 39.50 -14.46
C ALA A 582 -40.28 39.13 -12.96
N ILE A 583 -39.68 38.01 -12.54
CA ILE A 583 -39.13 37.91 -11.17
C ILE A 583 -37.77 37.20 -11.24
N ALA A 584 -36.82 37.83 -11.94
CA ALA A 584 -35.40 37.47 -11.90
C ALA A 584 -34.50 38.71 -11.82
N LEU A 585 -35.00 39.82 -11.25
CA LEU A 585 -34.26 41.09 -11.12
C LEU A 585 -34.29 41.70 -9.70
N ALA A 586 -34.80 40.98 -8.69
CA ALA A 586 -34.85 41.48 -7.30
C ALA A 586 -33.79 40.88 -6.34
N ALA A 587 -33.00 39.89 -6.77
CA ALA A 587 -31.99 39.26 -5.89
C ALA A 587 -30.60 39.94 -5.93
N VAL A 588 -30.30 40.79 -6.92
CA VAL A 588 -28.99 41.45 -7.05
C VAL A 588 -28.89 42.77 -6.26
N LEU A 589 -30.02 43.38 -5.86
CA LEU A 589 -30.02 44.64 -5.10
C LEU A 589 -29.99 44.47 -3.56
N CYS A 590 -30.30 43.29 -3.02
CA CYS A 590 -30.18 43.02 -1.58
C CYS A 590 -28.78 42.55 -1.16
N GLY A 591 -27.96 42.05 -2.10
CA GLY A 591 -26.56 41.66 -1.84
C GLY A 591 -25.55 42.81 -1.82
N TYR A 592 -25.89 43.97 -2.40
CA TYR A 592 -24.95 45.11 -2.51
C TYR A 592 -24.99 46.05 -1.27
N ASN A 593 -26.05 46.03 -0.46
CA ASN A 593 -26.19 46.89 0.72
C ASN A 593 -25.63 46.29 2.02
N SER A 594 -25.28 45.00 2.07
CA SER A 594 -24.72 44.35 3.27
C SER A 594 -23.19 44.52 3.42
N ARG A 595 -22.46 44.98 2.39
CA ARG A 595 -21.01 45.24 2.46
C ARG A 595 -20.61 46.65 2.92
N ARG A 596 -21.55 47.58 3.12
CA ARG A 596 -21.22 48.97 3.55
C ARG A 596 -21.44 49.27 5.04
N LYS A 597 -21.84 48.29 5.87
CA LYS A 597 -22.07 48.47 7.32
C LYS A 597 -21.09 47.73 8.25
N ARG A 598 -19.95 47.24 7.77
CA ARG A 598 -18.87 46.67 8.62
C ARG A 598 -17.55 47.47 8.56
N LYS A 599 -17.61 48.81 8.60
CA LYS A 599 -16.42 49.66 8.80
C LYS A 599 -16.63 50.89 9.69
N ARG A 600 -17.59 50.86 10.60
CA ARG A 600 -17.70 51.86 11.69
C ARG A 600 -18.34 51.21 12.91
N GLY A 601 -17.52 50.94 13.93
CA GLY A 601 -18.00 50.53 15.23
C GLY A 601 -17.08 49.54 15.96
N GLU A 602 -15.79 49.86 16.10
CA GLU A 602 -14.97 49.41 17.23
C GLU A 602 -14.09 50.60 17.62
N GLU A 603 -14.41 51.20 18.77
CA GLU A 603 -13.40 51.64 19.73
C GLU A 603 -12.75 50.42 20.36
#